data_AF-A0A1J5N620-F1
#
_entry.id   AF-A0A1J5N620-F1
#
_cell.length_a   1.000
_cell.length_b   1.000
_cell.length_c   1.000
_cell.angle_alpha   90.00
_cell.angle_beta   90.00
_cell.angle_gamma   90.00
#
_symmetry.space_group_name_H-M   'P 1'
#
loop_
_entity.id
_entity.type
_entity.pdbx_description
1 polymer ?
#
loop_
_entity_poly.entity_id
_entity_poly.type
_entity_poly.pdbx_seq_one_letter_code
_entity_poly.pdbx_strand_id
1 'polypeptide(L)'
;MDISINTPASPVPCERAYSLSMVIRSFKGRRDVEVHLFRCRWKRTEEAESDYTGLVERDASAPETVLPEGRKVILESFTAGERDLIVNYLKEQYSTRLTTIRSNPLAFPVPAGLAGFTEVQPGKDAGFIEFEKIPSYPLDFPLKGYFDLSRHLPLADED
;
A
#
# COMPACT_ATOMS: atom_id res chain seq x y z
N MET A 1 0.61 17.76 -10.43
CA MET A 1 0.47 16.41 -9.85
C MET A 1 0.70 15.43 -10.98
N ASP A 2 1.60 14.48 -10.76
CA ASP A 2 1.92 13.40 -11.69
C ASP A 2 1.21 12.11 -11.29
N ILE A 3 0.74 11.32 -12.25
CA ILE A 3 0.08 10.04 -12.00
C ILE A 3 0.73 9.00 -12.91
N SER A 4 1.39 8.01 -12.29
CA SER A 4 2.07 6.93 -12.98
C SER A 4 1.39 5.60 -12.64
N ILE A 5 0.73 4.97 -13.61
CA ILE A 5 0.11 3.65 -13.46
C ILE A 5 0.88 2.67 -14.34
N ASN A 6 1.69 1.81 -13.71
CA ASN A 6 2.46 0.81 -14.43
C ASN A 6 1.58 -0.42 -14.69
N THR A 7 1.56 -0.88 -15.93
CA THR A 7 0.89 -2.13 -16.31
C THR A 7 1.80 -3.31 -16.04
N PRO A 8 1.26 -4.47 -15.62
CA PRO A 8 2.06 -5.67 -15.48
C PRO A 8 2.54 -6.14 -16.85
N ALA A 9 3.80 -6.56 -16.93
CA ALA A 9 4.41 -7.08 -18.16
C ALA A 9 3.85 -8.46 -18.56
N SER A 10 3.12 -9.12 -17.67
CA SER A 10 2.51 -10.44 -17.86
C SER A 10 1.20 -10.52 -17.08
N PRO A 11 0.30 -11.48 -17.39
CA PRO A 11 -0.92 -11.66 -16.62
C PRO A 11 -0.62 -11.84 -15.14
N VAL A 12 -1.30 -11.05 -14.29
CA VAL A 12 -1.13 -11.17 -12.83
C VAL A 12 -1.79 -12.45 -12.35
N PRO A 13 -1.16 -13.18 -11.42
CA PRO A 13 -1.64 -14.49 -10.98
C PRO A 13 -2.84 -14.39 -10.03
N CYS A 14 -3.16 -13.20 -9.52
CA CYS A 14 -4.32 -12.95 -8.68
C CYS A 14 -4.91 -11.55 -8.94
N GLU A 15 -6.16 -11.33 -8.57
CA GLU A 15 -6.82 -10.02 -8.75
C GLU A 15 -6.16 -8.92 -7.90
N ARG A 16 -5.71 -9.26 -6.69
CA ARG A 16 -5.08 -8.35 -5.73
C ARG A 16 -3.58 -8.25 -5.97
N ALA A 17 -3.22 -7.58 -7.05
CA ALA A 17 -1.84 -7.50 -7.53
C ALA A 17 -1.31 -6.07 -7.62
N TYR A 18 -2.05 -5.04 -7.18
CA TYR A 18 -1.64 -3.65 -7.36
C TYR A 18 -1.29 -3.00 -6.02
N SER A 19 -0.05 -2.52 -5.92
CA SER A 19 0.39 -1.62 -4.85
C SER A 19 0.21 -0.18 -5.29
N LEU A 20 -0.11 0.70 -4.33
CA LEU A 20 -0.22 2.13 -4.56
C LEU A 20 0.63 2.91 -3.56
N SER A 21 1.16 4.02 -4.03
CA SER A 21 1.83 5.02 -3.19
C SER A 21 1.49 6.40 -3.70
N MET A 22 1.59 7.39 -2.81
CA MET A 22 1.44 8.79 -3.15
C MET A 22 2.52 9.62 -2.48
N VAL A 23 2.85 10.76 -3.05
CA VAL A 23 3.79 11.71 -2.47
C VAL A 23 3.02 12.98 -2.09
N ILE A 24 3.04 13.32 -0.80
CA ILE A 24 2.45 14.55 -0.26
C ILE A 24 3.52 15.63 -0.28
N ARG A 25 3.21 16.79 -0.89
CA ARG A 25 4.16 17.91 -1.05
C ARG A 25 4.78 18.35 0.28
N SER A 26 3.94 18.49 1.30
CA SER A 26 4.32 18.95 2.63
C SER A 26 3.47 18.20 3.66
N PHE A 27 4.12 17.45 4.55
CA PHE A 27 3.42 16.68 5.57
C PHE A 27 4.26 16.61 6.86
N LYS A 28 3.67 17.02 8.00
CA LYS A 28 4.30 16.99 9.33
C LYS A 28 5.74 17.57 9.38
N GLY A 29 5.96 18.74 8.78
CA GLY A 29 7.28 19.39 8.81
C GLY A 29 8.31 18.79 7.83
N ARG A 30 7.92 17.82 7.00
CA ARG A 30 8.75 17.23 5.94
C ARG A 30 8.19 17.56 4.57
N ARG A 31 9.08 17.64 3.57
CA ARG A 31 8.71 17.83 2.16
C ARG A 31 8.79 16.51 1.41
N ASP A 32 7.97 16.39 0.37
CA ASP A 32 7.96 15.26 -0.56
C ASP A 32 7.85 13.90 0.17
N VAL A 33 6.86 13.80 1.06
CA VAL A 33 6.67 12.62 1.93
C VAL A 33 5.95 11.52 1.15
N GLU A 34 6.60 10.36 1.04
CA GLU A 34 6.04 9.18 0.40
C GLU A 34 5.13 8.44 1.40
N VAL A 35 3.96 8.06 0.91
CA VAL A 35 2.94 7.34 1.67
C VAL A 35 2.56 6.10 0.88
N HIS A 36 2.81 4.93 1.46
CA HIS A 36 2.40 3.66 0.90
C HIS A 36 0.96 3.36 1.30
N LEU A 37 0.10 3.16 0.30
CA LEU A 37 -1.31 2.90 0.52
C LEU A 37 -1.53 1.40 0.62
N PHE A 38 -2.35 0.99 1.56
CA PHE A 38 -2.67 -0.41 1.79
C PHE A 38 -4.09 -0.57 2.35
N ARG A 39 -4.69 -1.72 2.06
CA ARG A 39 -5.96 -2.13 2.64
C ARG A 39 -5.71 -2.67 4.03
N CYS A 40 -6.30 -2.05 5.06
CA CYS A 40 -5.96 -2.39 6.44
C CYS A 40 -6.89 -3.42 7.09
N ARG A 41 -8.02 -3.76 6.45
CA ARG A 41 -8.92 -4.82 6.91
C ARG A 41 -9.55 -5.53 5.70
N TRP A 42 -9.78 -6.82 5.86
CA TRP A 42 -10.42 -7.71 4.89
C TRP A 42 -11.38 -8.66 5.61
N LYS A 43 -12.25 -9.32 4.86
CA LYS A 43 -13.13 -10.34 5.41
C LYS A 43 -12.31 -11.59 5.75
N ARG A 44 -12.69 -12.29 6.82
CA ARG A 44 -12.04 -13.55 7.22
C ARG A 44 -12.08 -14.62 6.13
N THR A 45 -13.10 -14.57 5.27
CA THR A 45 -13.22 -15.46 4.11
C THR A 45 -12.09 -15.23 3.10
N GLU A 46 -11.69 -13.97 2.87
CA GLU A 46 -10.57 -13.64 1.97
C GLU A 46 -9.26 -14.21 2.52
N GLU A 47 -9.04 -14.11 3.84
CA GLU A 47 -7.86 -14.68 4.48
C GLU A 47 -7.80 -16.22 4.41
N ALA A 48 -8.95 -16.88 4.33
CA ALA A 48 -9.07 -18.34 4.28
C ALA A 48 -9.02 -18.90 2.85
N GLU A 49 -8.95 -18.06 1.82
CA GLU A 49 -8.85 -18.53 0.44
C GLU A 49 -7.57 -19.35 0.24
N SER A 50 -7.69 -20.49 -0.44
CA SER A 50 -6.56 -21.41 -0.67
C SER A 50 -5.68 -21.02 -1.87
N ASP A 51 -6.02 -19.91 -2.54
CA ASP A 51 -5.42 -19.45 -3.80
C ASP A 51 -4.01 -18.84 -3.63
N TYR A 52 -3.56 -18.62 -2.38
CA TYR A 52 -2.23 -18.07 -2.10
C TYR A 52 -1.08 -19.08 -2.37
N THR A 53 -1.40 -20.32 -2.72
CA THR A 53 -0.42 -21.36 -3.02
C THR A 53 0.35 -21.00 -4.30
N GLY A 54 1.65 -20.73 -4.17
CA GLY A 54 2.51 -20.32 -5.29
C GLY A 54 2.57 -18.80 -5.53
N LEU A 55 1.77 -18.01 -4.81
CA LEU A 55 1.85 -16.54 -4.86
C LEU A 55 2.89 -15.95 -3.92
N VAL A 56 3.29 -16.70 -2.89
CA VAL A 56 4.31 -16.30 -1.91
C VAL A 56 5.45 -17.29 -1.98
N GLU A 57 6.67 -16.80 -2.02
CA GLU A 57 7.86 -17.62 -1.93
C GLU A 57 7.84 -18.38 -0.60
N ARG A 58 8.24 -19.65 -0.66
CA ARG A 58 8.35 -20.47 0.52
C ARG A 58 9.78 -20.38 1.02
N ASP A 59 9.94 -20.15 2.31
CA ASP A 59 11.25 -20.36 2.94
C ASP A 59 11.61 -21.85 2.83
N ALA A 60 12.70 -22.15 2.13
CA ALA A 60 13.15 -23.52 1.89
C ALA A 60 13.56 -24.25 3.19
N SER A 61 13.82 -23.52 4.28
CA SER A 61 14.16 -24.05 5.59
C SER A 61 12.93 -24.27 6.50
N ALA A 62 11.76 -23.73 6.13
CA ALA A 62 10.54 -23.87 6.92
C ALA A 62 9.81 -25.19 6.61
N PRO A 63 9.28 -25.90 7.64
CA PRO A 63 8.54 -27.14 7.42
C PRO A 63 7.27 -26.92 6.59
N GLU A 64 6.83 -27.98 5.87
CA GLU A 64 5.69 -27.93 4.94
C GLU A 64 4.36 -27.45 5.58
N THR A 65 4.25 -27.59 6.89
CA THR A 65 3.09 -27.20 7.70
C THR A 65 3.01 -25.72 8.04
N VAL A 66 4.06 -24.93 7.80
CA VAL A 66 4.08 -23.49 8.06
C VAL A 66 3.52 -22.75 6.85
N LEU A 67 2.51 -21.92 7.07
CA LEU A 67 1.96 -21.04 6.02
C LEU A 67 3.00 -19.98 5.64
N PRO A 68 3.19 -19.68 4.34
CA PRO A 68 4.21 -18.74 3.90
C PRO A 68 3.94 -17.32 4.41
N GLU A 69 4.99 -16.71 4.98
CA GLU A 69 5.01 -15.31 5.40
C GLU A 69 5.06 -14.40 4.16
N GLY A 70 4.16 -13.42 4.07
CA GLY A 70 4.00 -12.57 2.87
C GLY A 70 2.56 -12.52 2.34
N ARG A 71 1.68 -13.43 2.78
CA ARG A 71 0.25 -13.41 2.40
C ARG A 71 -0.44 -12.07 2.66
N LYS A 72 -0.05 -11.38 3.74
CA LYS A 72 -0.63 -10.09 4.13
C LYS A 72 -0.35 -9.01 3.09
N VAL A 73 0.80 -9.07 2.41
CA VAL A 73 1.15 -8.12 1.34
C VAL A 73 0.16 -8.22 0.18
N ILE A 74 -0.30 -9.44 -0.15
CA ILE A 74 -1.32 -9.67 -1.17
C ILE A 74 -2.68 -9.15 -0.69
N LEU A 75 -3.07 -9.46 0.55
CA LEU A 75 -4.35 -9.02 1.15
C LEU A 75 -4.44 -7.49 1.31
N GLU A 76 -3.31 -6.85 1.57
CA GLU A 76 -3.15 -5.41 1.68
C GLU A 76 -3.13 -4.71 0.32
N SER A 77 -2.94 -5.46 -0.77
CA SER A 77 -2.93 -4.94 -2.13
C SER A 77 -4.34 -4.82 -2.72
N PHE A 78 -4.41 -4.03 -3.79
CA PHE A 78 -5.66 -3.63 -4.41
C PHE A 78 -5.92 -4.41 -5.69
N THR A 79 -7.20 -4.54 -6.02
CA THR A 79 -7.62 -4.93 -7.37
C THR A 79 -7.42 -3.76 -8.34
N ALA A 80 -7.47 -4.03 -9.65
CA ALA A 80 -7.38 -2.96 -10.65
C ALA A 80 -8.53 -1.93 -10.50
N GLY A 81 -9.75 -2.39 -10.18
CA GLY A 81 -10.88 -1.50 -9.94
C GLY A 81 -10.71 -0.66 -8.67
N GLU A 82 -10.26 -1.25 -7.57
CA GLU A 82 -9.95 -0.53 -6.33
C GLU A 82 -8.84 0.51 -6.55
N ARG A 83 -7.76 0.15 -7.29
CA ARG A 83 -6.70 1.09 -7.69
C ARG A 83 -7.29 2.31 -8.38
N ASP A 84 -8.12 2.11 -9.40
CA ASP A 84 -8.66 3.21 -10.20
C ASP A 84 -9.58 4.11 -9.37
N LEU A 85 -10.37 3.53 -8.47
CA LEU A 85 -11.17 4.29 -7.50
C LEU A 85 -10.30 5.13 -6.55
N ILE A 86 -9.20 4.57 -6.02
CA ILE A 86 -8.27 5.31 -5.14
C ILE A 86 -7.61 6.45 -5.90
N VAL A 87 -7.10 6.20 -7.11
CA VAL A 87 -6.45 7.22 -7.94
C VAL A 87 -7.41 8.37 -8.21
N ASN A 88 -8.65 8.07 -8.59
CA ASN A 88 -9.67 9.09 -8.85
C ASN A 88 -10.00 9.89 -7.58
N TYR A 89 -10.24 9.21 -6.46
CA TYR A 89 -10.49 9.85 -5.17
C TYR A 89 -9.35 10.80 -4.77
N LEU A 90 -8.10 10.34 -4.83
CA LEU A 90 -6.94 11.13 -4.44
C LEU A 90 -6.70 12.33 -5.38
N LYS A 91 -6.96 12.15 -6.68
CA LYS A 91 -6.89 13.21 -7.67
C LYS A 91 -7.93 14.29 -7.42
N GLU A 92 -9.18 13.90 -7.18
CA GLU A 92 -10.28 14.85 -6.96
C GLU A 92 -10.12 15.61 -5.65
N GLN A 93 -9.80 14.92 -4.56
CA GLN A 93 -9.79 15.52 -3.22
C GLN A 93 -8.46 16.18 -2.85
N TYR A 94 -7.33 15.71 -3.42
CA TYR A 94 -6.00 16.09 -2.94
C TYR A 94 -5.02 16.52 -4.03
N SER A 95 -5.45 16.79 -5.27
CA SER A 95 -4.55 17.18 -6.37
C SER A 95 -3.64 18.39 -6.10
N THR A 96 -4.07 19.31 -5.23
CA THR A 96 -3.27 20.48 -4.83
C THR A 96 -2.20 20.16 -3.79
N ARG A 97 -2.40 19.09 -3.00
CA ARG A 97 -1.50 18.66 -1.92
C ARG A 97 -0.55 17.54 -2.34
N LEU A 98 -0.96 16.74 -3.32
CA LEU A 98 -0.17 15.62 -3.83
C LEU A 98 0.73 16.06 -4.99
N THR A 99 1.97 15.59 -4.98
CA THR A 99 2.91 15.77 -6.09
C THR A 99 2.82 14.60 -7.05
N THR A 100 2.72 13.37 -6.54
CA THR A 100 2.71 12.15 -7.35
C THR A 100 1.75 11.10 -6.80
N ILE A 101 1.12 10.32 -7.67
CA ILE A 101 0.52 9.01 -7.34
C ILE A 101 1.20 7.95 -8.21
N ARG A 102 1.57 6.82 -7.61
CA ARG A 102 2.16 5.69 -8.32
C ARG A 102 1.35 4.43 -8.04
N SER A 103 1.06 3.67 -9.09
CA SER A 103 0.60 2.30 -8.96
C SER A 103 1.56 1.37 -9.68
N ASN A 104 1.94 0.29 -8.99
CA ASN A 104 2.81 -0.74 -9.51
C ASN A 104 2.15 -2.11 -9.32
N PRO A 105 2.26 -3.01 -10.31
CA PRO A 105 1.95 -4.41 -10.07
C PRO A 105 2.97 -4.99 -9.07
N LEU A 106 2.51 -5.89 -8.20
CA LEU A 106 3.38 -6.68 -7.35
C LEU A 106 4.23 -7.61 -8.21
N ALA A 107 5.46 -7.85 -7.76
CA ALA A 107 6.28 -8.93 -8.28
C ALA A 107 5.83 -10.24 -7.62
N PHE A 108 5.62 -11.26 -8.44
CA PHE A 108 5.26 -12.60 -7.99
C PHE A 108 6.34 -13.61 -8.38
N PRO A 109 6.60 -14.63 -7.54
CA PRO A 109 6.04 -14.80 -6.19
C PRO A 109 6.51 -13.69 -5.21
N VAL A 110 5.67 -13.33 -4.24
CA VAL A 110 6.00 -12.35 -3.19
C VAL A 110 7.11 -12.92 -2.33
N PRO A 111 8.20 -12.19 -2.07
CA PRO A 111 9.32 -12.71 -1.30
C PRO A 111 8.93 -13.20 0.10
N ALA A 112 9.55 -14.30 0.52
CA ALA A 112 9.35 -14.87 1.86
C ALA A 112 9.85 -13.89 2.94
N GLY A 113 9.14 -13.84 4.07
CA GLY A 113 9.51 -12.99 5.20
C GLY A 113 9.16 -11.51 5.04
N LEU A 114 8.48 -11.13 3.95
CA LEU A 114 7.96 -9.78 3.78
C LEU A 114 6.74 -9.57 4.70
N ALA A 115 6.89 -8.67 5.68
CA ALA A 115 5.80 -8.29 6.57
C ALA A 115 4.83 -7.32 5.89
N GLY A 116 3.54 -7.45 6.20
CA GLY A 116 2.52 -6.48 5.79
C GLY A 116 2.61 -5.19 6.61
N PHE A 117 2.10 -4.09 6.06
CA PHE A 117 1.98 -2.80 6.77
C PHE A 117 1.08 -2.88 8.00
N THR A 118 0.13 -3.81 8.04
CA THR A 118 -0.71 -4.08 9.23
C THR A 118 0.09 -4.61 10.42
N GLU A 119 1.31 -5.09 10.20
CA GLU A 119 2.21 -5.61 11.24
C GLU A 119 3.20 -4.55 11.73
N VAL A 120 3.29 -3.42 11.03
CA VAL A 120 4.18 -2.33 11.40
C VAL A 120 3.63 -1.59 12.61
N GLN A 121 4.46 -1.43 13.64
CA GLN A 121 4.14 -0.60 14.78
C GLN A 121 4.52 0.85 14.49
N PRO A 122 3.63 1.83 14.76
CA PRO A 122 3.95 3.23 14.57
C PRO A 122 5.07 3.64 15.54
N GLY A 123 6.02 4.41 15.03
CA GLY A 123 7.17 4.90 15.78
C GLY A 123 7.11 6.41 16.00
N LYS A 124 8.25 7.00 16.37
CA LYS A 124 8.38 8.46 16.50
C LYS A 124 8.17 9.18 15.17
N ASP A 125 8.79 8.66 14.12
CA ASP A 125 8.80 9.27 12.78
C ASP A 125 7.91 8.53 11.78
N ALA A 126 7.50 7.30 12.09
CA ALA A 126 6.64 6.47 11.24
C ALA A 126 5.21 6.40 11.78
N GLY A 127 4.21 6.44 10.90
CA GLY A 127 2.82 6.38 11.30
C GLY A 127 1.86 6.08 10.16
N PHE A 128 0.57 6.22 10.47
CA PHE A 128 -0.52 5.89 9.54
C PHE A 128 -1.47 7.07 9.33
N ILE A 129 -1.92 7.24 8.10
CA ILE A 129 -3.06 8.06 7.71
C ILE A 129 -4.27 7.13 7.64
N GLU A 130 -5.30 7.43 8.42
CA GLU A 130 -6.56 6.68 8.43
C GLU A 130 -7.60 7.41 7.58
N PHE A 131 -7.71 7.06 6.30
CA PHE A 131 -8.60 7.77 5.38
C PHE A 131 -10.07 7.62 5.75
N GLU A 132 -10.46 6.48 6.31
CA GLU A 132 -11.83 6.23 6.81
C GLU A 132 -12.29 7.24 7.88
N LYS A 133 -11.35 7.88 8.59
CA LYS A 133 -11.67 8.89 9.61
C LYS A 133 -11.87 10.29 9.01
N ILE A 134 -11.56 10.48 7.74
CA ILE A 134 -11.68 11.78 7.07
C ILE A 134 -13.15 11.99 6.66
N PRO A 135 -13.76 13.13 7.02
CA PRO A 135 -15.09 13.48 6.53
C PRO A 135 -15.11 13.44 5.00
N SER A 136 -16.15 12.84 4.41
CA SER A 136 -16.30 12.65 2.95
C SER A 136 -15.42 11.56 2.33
N TYR A 137 -14.98 10.56 3.09
CA TYR A 137 -14.36 9.36 2.53
C TYR A 137 -15.37 8.53 1.71
N PRO A 138 -15.20 8.39 0.37
CA PRO A 138 -16.24 7.85 -0.50
C PRO A 138 -16.04 6.38 -0.88
N LEU A 139 -14.94 5.74 -0.45
CA LEU A 139 -14.60 4.39 -0.87
C LEU A 139 -15.20 3.35 0.08
N ASP A 140 -15.76 2.28 -0.47
CA ASP A 140 -16.41 1.19 0.30
C ASP A 140 -15.43 0.19 0.95
N PHE A 141 -14.15 0.52 1.00
CA PHE A 141 -13.12 -0.34 1.58
C PHE A 141 -12.14 0.45 2.46
N PRO A 142 -11.51 -0.21 3.45
CA PRO A 142 -10.72 0.48 4.47
C PRO A 142 -9.29 0.78 3.99
N LEU A 143 -9.04 2.03 3.58
CA LEU A 143 -7.74 2.52 3.12
C LEU A 143 -6.93 3.15 4.25
N LYS A 144 -5.66 2.73 4.37
CA LYS A 144 -4.65 3.42 5.18
C LYS A 144 -3.43 3.78 4.34
N GLY A 145 -2.72 4.80 4.80
CA GLY A 145 -1.44 5.20 4.24
C GLY A 145 -0.34 5.13 5.28
N TYR A 146 0.69 4.32 5.07
CA TYR A 146 1.89 4.29 5.91
C TYR A 146 2.89 5.34 5.42
N PHE A 147 3.47 6.11 6.33
CA PHE A 147 4.55 7.05 6.05
C PHE A 147 5.69 6.89 7.05
N ASP A 148 6.90 7.24 6.63
CA ASP A 148 8.08 7.28 7.48
C ASP A 148 8.85 8.59 7.26
N LEU A 149 8.67 9.54 8.18
CA LEU A 149 9.28 10.88 8.10
C LEU A 149 10.79 10.87 8.23
N SER A 150 11.39 9.80 8.78
CA SER A 150 12.85 9.69 8.92
C SER A 150 13.56 9.62 7.57
N ARG A 151 12.84 9.20 6.53
CA ARG A 151 13.32 9.05 5.16
C ARG A 151 13.19 10.32 4.31
N HIS A 152 12.63 11.39 4.87
CA HIS A 152 12.30 12.61 4.12
C HIS A 152 13.00 13.85 4.67
N LEU A 153 13.34 14.77 3.75
CA LEU A 153 13.99 16.02 4.10
C LEU A 153 13.04 16.92 4.90
N PRO A 154 13.55 17.67 5.90
CA PRO A 154 12.76 18.70 6.54
C PRO A 154 12.28 19.72 5.50
N LEU A 155 11.10 20.29 5.74
CA LEU A 155 10.77 21.59 5.18
C LEU A 155 11.79 22.53 5.78
N ALA A 156 12.80 22.94 5.01
CA ALA A 156 13.73 23.96 5.47
C ALA A 156 12.89 25.17 5.91
N ASP A 157 13.15 25.70 7.10
CA ASP A 157 12.94 27.12 7.32
C ASP A 157 13.85 27.81 6.30
N GLU A 158 13.25 28.53 5.36
CA GLU A 158 14.01 29.45 4.52
C GLU A 158 14.57 30.53 5.46
N ASP A 159 15.90 30.52 5.65
CA ASP A 159 16.66 31.74 5.96
C ASP A 159 17.08 32.39 4.63
#